data_AF-A0A0P6X970-F1
#
_entry.id   AF-A0A0P6X970-F1
#
_cell.length_a   1.000
_cell.length_b   1.000
_cell.length_c   1.000
_cell.angle_alpha   90.00
_cell.angle_beta   90.00
_cell.angle_gamma   90.00
#
_symmetry.space_group_name_H-M   'P 1'
#
loop_
_entity.id
_entity.type
_entity.pdbx_description
1 polymer ?
#
loop_
_entity_poly.entity_id
_entity_poly.type
_entity_poly.pdbx_seq_one_letter_code
_entity_poly.pdbx_strand_id
1 'polypeptide(L)' 'MSDHEPLDRLHLLSHAQALFPGAVIEVIQTRDEIIHIDVDGHRFTFEIGSDDDEYLFTDGKTSFSIPLMEID' A
#
# COMPACT_ATOMS: atom_id res chain seq x y z
N MET A 1 -0.07 20.07 14.97
CA MET A 1 1.09 19.63 14.18
C MET A 1 0.52 18.60 13.24
N SER A 2 0.39 18.92 11.94
CA SER A 2 -0.31 18.04 11.00
C SER A 2 0.54 16.81 10.77
N ASP A 3 0.17 15.72 11.41
CA ASP A 3 0.69 14.40 11.13
C ASP A 3 0.42 14.12 9.66
N HIS A 4 1.49 14.11 8.87
CA HIS A 4 1.50 13.75 7.46
C HIS A 4 1.13 12.27 7.31
N GLU A 5 -0.13 11.92 7.52
CA GLU A 5 -0.64 10.70 6.90
C GLU A 5 -0.55 10.91 5.39
N PRO A 6 0.12 10.02 4.63
CA PRO A 6 0.14 10.16 3.18
C PRO A 6 -1.31 10.13 2.69
N LEU A 7 -1.65 11.04 1.77
CA LEU A 7 -2.98 11.14 1.17
C LEU A 7 -3.51 9.76 0.70
N ASP A 8 -2.56 8.90 0.30
CA ASP A 8 -2.79 7.56 -0.20
C ASP A 8 -3.02 6.51 0.89
N ARG A 9 -2.75 6.78 2.18
CA ARG A 9 -2.87 5.77 3.25
C ARG A 9 -4.26 5.16 3.31
N LEU A 10 -5.28 6.01 3.28
CA LEU A 10 -6.67 5.58 3.35
C LEU A 10 -7.09 4.83 2.09
N HIS A 11 -6.63 5.31 0.92
CA HIS A 11 -6.85 4.66 -0.36
C HIS A 11 -6.26 3.25 -0.41
N LEU A 12 -4.98 3.12 -0.02
CA LEU A 12 -4.27 1.85 0.07
C LEU A 12 -4.94 0.91 1.06
N LEU A 13 -5.30 1.41 2.25
CA LEU A 13 -5.98 0.60 3.28
C LEU A 13 -7.34 0.10 2.79
N SER A 14 -8.14 0.97 2.18
CA SER A 14 -9.48 0.61 1.68
C SER A 14 -9.39 -0.46 0.57
N HIS A 15 -8.45 -0.32 -0.36
CA HIS A 15 -8.25 -1.29 -1.43
C HIS A 15 -7.71 -2.63 -0.90
N ALA A 16 -6.73 -2.59 -0.01
CA ALA A 16 -6.20 -3.80 0.62
C ALA A 16 -7.29 -4.56 1.42
N GLN A 17 -8.16 -3.86 2.15
CA GLN A 17 -9.29 -4.48 2.85
C GLN A 17 -10.31 -5.12 1.89
N ALA A 18 -10.52 -4.52 0.71
CA ALA A 18 -11.39 -5.09 -0.31
C ALA A 18 -10.77 -6.34 -0.98
N LEU A 19 -9.46 -6.34 -1.19
CA LEU A 19 -8.72 -7.47 -1.76
C LEU A 19 -8.59 -8.65 -0.78
N PHE A 20 -8.45 -8.37 0.51
CA PHE A 20 -8.25 -9.36 1.57
C PHE A 20 -9.38 -9.30 2.61
N PRO A 21 -10.60 -9.72 2.26
CA PRO A 21 -11.75 -9.60 3.14
C PRO A 21 -11.57 -10.42 4.42
N GLY A 22 -11.66 -9.74 5.57
CA GLY A 22 -11.52 -10.35 6.89
C GLY A 22 -10.08 -10.44 7.41
N ALA A 23 -9.09 -10.01 6.62
CA ALA A 23 -7.71 -9.92 7.08
C ALA A 23 -7.46 -8.68 7.93
N VAL A 24 -6.49 -8.75 8.83
CA VAL A 24 -5.93 -7.60 9.53
C VAL A 24 -4.93 -6.91 8.61
N ILE A 25 -5.21 -5.67 8.25
CA ILE A 25 -4.39 -4.87 7.33
C ILE A 25 -3.69 -3.73 8.08
N GLU A 26 -2.38 -3.60 7.88
CA GLU A 26 -1.59 -2.46 8.34
C GLU A 26 -0.81 -1.83 7.17
N VAL A 27 -0.92 -0.52 6.99
CA VAL A 27 -0.19 0.24 5.97
C VAL A 27 0.91 1.05 6.66
N ILE A 28 2.17 0.79 6.28
CA ILE A 28 3.36 1.36 6.90
C ILE A 28 4.20 2.05 5.81
N GLN A 29 4.36 3.37 5.91
CA GLN A 29 5.28 4.11 5.06
C GLN A 29 6.60 4.36 5.80
N THR A 30 7.73 4.03 5.17
CA THR A 30 9.06 4.28 5.73
C THR A 30 9.62 5.60 5.20
N ARG A 31 10.72 6.07 5.81
CA ARG A 31 11.42 7.30 5.36
C ARG A 31 12.18 7.11 4.06
N ASP A 32 12.42 5.86 3.65
CA ASP A 32 13.16 5.51 2.44
C ASP A 32 12.23 5.47 1.21
N GLU A 33 11.08 6.15 1.31
CA GLU A 33 10.05 6.16 0.26
C GLU A 33 9.57 4.73 -0.09
N ILE A 34 9.44 3.86 0.92
CA ILE A 34 8.92 2.51 0.76
C ILE A 34 7.57 2.42 1.47
N ILE A 35 6.61 1.77 0.82
CA ILE A 35 5.30 1.46 1.41
C ILE A 35 5.22 -0.04 1.64
N HIS A 36 4.87 -0.43 2.85
CA HIS A 36 4.53 -1.81 3.19
C HIS A 36 3.03 -1.94 3.47
N ILE A 37 2.45 -3.04 3.00
CA ILE A 37 1.13 -3.51 3.41
C ILE A 37 1.33 -4.86 4.08
N ASP A 38 1.05 -4.93 5.38
CA ASP A 38 1.03 -6.17 6.14
C ASP A 38 -0.41 -6.72 6.15
N VAL A 39 -0.58 -7.94 5.64
CA VAL A 39 -1.85 -8.68 5.55
C VAL A 39 -1.75 -9.91 6.46
N ASP A 40 -2.47 -9.94 7.58
CA ASP A 40 -2.39 -11.00 8.58
C ASP A 40 -0.95 -11.32 9.04
N GLY A 41 -0.09 -10.30 9.09
CA GLY A 41 1.32 -10.41 9.44
C GLY A 41 2.24 -10.81 8.28
N HIS A 42 1.72 -10.97 7.07
CA HIS A 42 2.51 -11.18 5.85
C HIS A 42 2.75 -9.87 5.11
N ARG A 43 4.01 -9.54 4.85
CA ARG A 43 4.43 -8.23 4.33
C ARG A 43 4.55 -8.20 2.83
N PHE A 44 3.92 -7.23 2.20
CA PHE A 44 4.15 -6.83 0.82
C PHE A 44 4.78 -5.46 0.76
N THR A 45 5.66 -5.25 -0.21
CA THR A 45 6.46 -4.03 -0.35
C THR A 45 6.24 -3.38 -1.71
N PHE A 46 6.17 -2.05 -1.70
CA PHE A 46 6.20 -1.19 -2.87
C PHE A 46 7.30 -0.13 -2.68
N GLU A 47 8.17 0.03 -3.67
CA GLU A 47 9.23 1.06 -3.67
C GLU A 47 8.76 2.25 -4.50
N ILE A 48 8.63 3.43 -3.88
CA ILE A 48 8.22 4.67 -4.55
C ILE A 48 9.40 5.08 -5.46
N GLY A 49 9.16 5.12 -6.77
CA GLY A 49 10.20 5.28 -7.78
C GLY A 49 10.12 4.27 -8.93
N SER A 50 9.23 3.29 -8.83
CA SER A 50 8.74 2.57 -10.01
C SER A 50 7.94 3.54 -10.89
N ASP A 51 8.23 3.60 -12.19
CA ASP A 51 7.49 4.40 -13.21
C ASP A 51 6.08 3.83 -13.46
N ASP A 52 5.44 3.27 -12.42
CA ASP A 52 4.20 2.52 -12.54
C ASP A 52 2.98 3.43 -12.37
N ASP A 53 1.98 3.24 -13.24
CA ASP A 53 0.66 3.86 -13.18
C ASP A 53 -0.21 3.30 -12.03
N GLU A 54 0.34 2.42 -11.18
CA GLU A 54 -0.31 1.76 -10.05
C GLU A 54 0.70 1.38 -8.94
N TYR A 55 0.23 1.20 -7.71
CA TYR A 55 1.03 0.67 -6.61
C TYR A 55 1.13 -0.86 -6.73
N LEU A 56 2.26 -1.39 -7.21
CA LEU A 56 2.50 -2.84 -7.29
C LEU A 56 3.18 -3.38 -6.01
N PHE A 57 2.41 -4.04 -5.16
CA PHE A 57 2.90 -4.64 -3.93
C PHE A 57 3.35 -6.08 -4.17
N THR A 58 4.54 -6.46 -3.68
CA THR A 58 5.08 -7.81 -3.81
C THR A 58 5.82 -8.30 -2.56
N ASP A 59 5.77 -9.60 -2.30
CA ASP A 59 6.59 -10.30 -1.30
C ASP A 59 7.73 -11.12 -1.95
N GLY A 60 7.91 -10.98 -3.27
CA GLY A 60 8.84 -11.76 -4.09
C GLY A 60 8.29 -13.11 -4.59
N LYS A 61 7.07 -13.51 -4.20
CA LYS A 61 6.39 -14.73 -4.67
C LYS A 61 5.03 -14.43 -5.29
N THR A 62 4.32 -13.49 -4.69
CA THR A 62 2.97 -13.06 -5.02
C THR A 62 2.95 -11.55 -5.06
N SER A 63 2.10 -11.02 -5.93
CA SER A 63 1.90 -9.59 -6.05
C SER A 63 0.43 -9.25 -6.24
N PHE A 64 0.08 -8.04 -5.85
CA PHE A 64 -1.19 -7.41 -6.17
C PHE A 64 -0.95 -5.94 -6.46
N SER A 65 -1.82 -5.33 -7.26
CA SER A 65 -1.77 -3.91 -7.53
C SER A 65 -2.94 -3.16 -6.90
N ILE A 66 -2.68 -1.91 -6.53
CA ILE A 66 -3.71 -0.94 -6.14
C ILE A 66 -3.58 0.23 -7.12
N PRO A 67 -4.63 0.63 -7.85
CA PRO A 67 -4.56 1.78 -8.76
C PRO A 67 -4.11 3.05 -8.05
N LEU A 68 -3.47 3.99 -8.74
CA LEU A 68 -3.21 5.32 -8.17
C LEU A 68 -4.53 6.01 -7.81
N MET A 69 -4.50 6.88 -6.80
CA MET A 69 -5.67 7.68 -6.44
C MET A 69 -5.98 8.65 -7.58
N GLU A 70 -7.12 8.49 -8.26
CA GLU A 70 -7.63 9.52 -9.18
C GLU A 70 -8.02 10.75 -8.36
N ILE A 71 -7.28 11.85 -8.56
CA ILE A 71 -7.66 13.16 -8.02
C ILE A 71 -8.47 13.87 -9.10
N ASP A 72 -9.78 13.95 -8.91
CA ASP A 72 -10.72 14.74 -9.72
C ASP A 72 -10.64 16.24 -9.36
#